data_AF-A0A2V9YKZ4-F1
#
_entry.id   AF-A0A2V9YKZ4-F1
#
_cell.length_a   1.000
_cell.length_b   1.000
_cell.length_c   1.000
_cell.angle_alpha   90.00
_cell.angle_beta   90.00
_cell.angle_gamma   90.00
#
_symmetry.space_group_name_H-M   'P 1'
#
loop_
_entity.id
_entity.type
_entity.pdbx_description
1 polymer ?
#
loop_
_entity_poly.entity_id
_entity_poly.type
_entity_poly.pdbx_seq_one_letter_code
_entity_poly.pdbx_strand_id
1 'polypeptide(L)'
;MEIDCEEVWRQISNYLDNEVDSELRAVLASHFKNCSHCSAVLDGTRNVVKLVGDGRAFELPASAGQNLYKKLNHHLSGRQRKKR
;
A
#
# COMPACT_ATOMS: atom_id res chain seq x y z
N MET A 1 -9.71 -10.91 19.83
CA MET A 1 -9.97 -9.63 20.53
C MET A 1 -10.60 -8.72 19.49
N GLU A 2 -11.78 -8.17 19.76
CA GLU A 2 -12.47 -7.30 18.81
C GLU A 2 -11.92 -5.88 19.00
N ILE A 3 -11.32 -5.32 17.94
CA ILE A 3 -10.82 -3.94 17.93
C ILE A 3 -12.02 -3.00 17.68
N ASP A 4 -12.13 -1.93 18.47
CA ASP A 4 -13.16 -0.92 18.25
C ASP A 4 -12.78 0.06 17.12
N CYS A 5 -13.74 0.87 16.69
CA CYS A 5 -13.52 1.82 15.60
C CYS A 5 -12.49 2.91 15.95
N GLU A 6 -12.41 3.34 17.21
CA GLU A 6 -11.49 4.41 17.62
C GLU A 6 -10.04 3.95 17.56
N GLU A 7 -9.77 2.70 17.96
CA GLU A 7 -8.46 2.08 17.81
C GLU A 7 -8.14 1.84 16.34
N VAL A 8 -9.12 1.41 15.52
CA VAL A 8 -8.93 1.29 14.08
C VAL A 8 -8.48 2.62 13.49
N TRP A 9 -9.16 3.73 13.79
CA TRP A 9 -8.82 5.06 13.25
C TRP A 9 -7.40 5.48 13.65
N ARG A 10 -6.98 5.22 14.89
CA ARG A 10 -5.62 5.49 15.36
C ARG A 10 -4.56 4.71 14.58
N GLN A 11 -4.91 3.53 14.06
CA GLN A 11 -4.01 2.68 13.28
C GLN A 11 -4.15 2.86 11.76
N ILE A 12 -5.06 3.68 11.24
CA ILE A 12 -5.31 3.77 9.79
C ILE A 12 -4.04 4.20 9.02
N SER A 13 -3.29 5.19 9.51
CA SER A 13 -2.04 5.61 8.85
C SER A 13 -1.02 4.48 8.86
N ASN A 14 -0.74 3.92 10.04
CA ASN A 14 0.21 2.80 10.20
C ASN A 14 -0.18 1.60 9.32
N TYR A 15 -1.47 1.33 9.15
CA TYR A 15 -1.97 0.26 8.27
C TYR A 15 -1.70 0.54 6.79
N LEU A 16 -1.90 1.78 6.33
CA LEU A 16 -1.64 2.21 4.97
C LEU A 16 -0.13 2.22 4.67
N ASP A 17 0.67 2.68 5.62
CA ASP A 17 2.13 2.77 5.52
C ASP A 17 2.84 1.43 5.78
N ASN A 18 2.07 0.38 6.09
CA ASN A 18 2.56 -0.97 6.38
C ASN A 18 3.51 -1.04 7.59
N GLU A 19 3.23 -0.22 8.60
CA GLU A 19 3.96 -0.10 9.87
C GLU A 19 3.27 -0.81 11.05
N VAL A 20 2.21 -1.58 10.75
CA VAL A 20 1.59 -2.51 11.71
C VAL A 20 2.19 -3.91 11.56
N ASP A 21 2.29 -4.65 12.66
CA ASP A 21 2.67 -6.06 12.62
C ASP A 21 1.60 -6.93 11.91
N SER A 22 1.96 -8.17 11.60
CA SER A 22 1.10 -9.09 10.83
C SER A 22 -0.19 -9.47 11.56
N GLU A 23 -0.17 -9.54 12.89
CA GLU A 23 -1.33 -9.89 13.70
C GLU A 23 -2.33 -8.73 13.69
N LEU A 24 -1.88 -7.53 14.03
CA LEU A 24 -2.68 -6.31 14.01
C LEU A 24 -3.23 -6.04 12.61
N ARG A 25 -2.43 -6.27 11.57
CA ARG A 25 -2.88 -6.12 10.17
C ARG A 25 -4.07 -7.02 9.85
N ALA A 26 -4.04 -8.27 10.33
CA ALA A 26 -5.14 -9.21 10.11
C ALA A 26 -6.41 -8.78 10.86
N VAL A 27 -6.26 -8.30 12.09
CA VAL A 27 -7.37 -7.77 12.90
C VAL A 27 -8.02 -6.56 12.22
N LEU A 28 -7.22 -5.57 11.81
CA LEU A 28 -7.70 -4.37 11.10
C LEU A 28 -8.37 -4.74 9.77
N ALA A 29 -7.76 -5.63 8.98
CA ALA A 29 -8.34 -6.11 7.72
C ALA A 29 -9.68 -6.83 7.92
N SER A 30 -9.85 -7.58 9.01
CA SER A 30 -11.12 -8.18 9.38
C SER A 30 -12.16 -7.11 9.73
N HIS A 31 -11.77 -6.10 10.53
CA HIS A 31 -12.67 -5.01 10.91
C HIS A 31 -13.16 -4.21 9.68
N PHE A 32 -12.27 -3.85 8.75
CA PHE A 32 -12.67 -3.13 7.53
C PHE A 32 -13.67 -3.89 6.67
N LYS A 33 -13.63 -5.23 6.67
CA LYS A 33 -14.61 -6.05 5.94
C LYS A 33 -16.00 -6.04 6.58
N ASN A 34 -16.07 -5.86 7.90
CA ASN A 34 -17.30 -6.01 8.67
C ASN A 34 -17.91 -4.67 9.12
N CYS A 35 -17.15 -3.57 9.05
CA CYS A 35 -17.60 -2.24 9.45
C CYS A 35 -17.60 -1.28 8.25
N SER A 36 -18.80 -0.93 7.76
CA SER A 36 -18.97 -0.01 6.63
C SER A 36 -18.41 1.38 6.90
N HIS A 37 -18.51 1.86 8.14
CA HIS A 37 -17.99 3.16 8.55
C HIS A 37 -16.45 3.20 8.46
N CYS A 38 -15.76 2.22 9.05
CA CYS A 38 -14.30 2.14 8.98
C CYS A 38 -13.79 1.88 7.57
N SER A 39 -14.51 1.11 6.74
CA SER A 39 -14.19 0.99 5.30
C SER A 39 -14.25 2.34 4.60
N ALA A 40 -15.31 3.12 4.83
CA ALA A 40 -15.46 4.45 4.24
C ALA A 40 -14.35 5.41 4.69
N VAL A 41 -13.95 5.36 5.97
CA VAL A 41 -12.81 6.16 6.47
C VAL A 41 -11.51 5.74 5.81
N LEU A 42 -11.23 4.43 5.69
CA LEU A 42 -10.03 3.92 5.02
C LEU A 42 -9.95 4.38 3.56
N ASP A 43 -11.05 4.28 2.82
CA ASP A 43 -11.10 4.71 1.41
C ASP A 43 -11.01 6.23 1.28
N GLY A 44 -11.63 6.99 2.19
CA GLY A 44 -11.48 8.44 2.29
C GLY A 44 -10.03 8.86 2.48
N THR A 45 -9.32 8.23 3.42
CA THR A 45 -7.90 8.50 3.67
C THR A 45 -7.03 8.19 2.44
N ARG A 46 -7.27 7.07 1.74
CA ARG A 46 -6.59 6.74 0.48
C ARG A 46 -6.81 7.81 -0.59
N ASN A 47 -8.04 8.28 -0.73
CA ASN A 47 -8.39 9.32 -1.69
C ASN A 47 -7.67 10.63 -1.37
N VAL A 48 -7.61 11.04 -0.10
CA VAL A 48 -6.87 12.23 0.33
C VAL A 48 -5.37 12.07 0.01
N VAL A 49 -4.76 10.93 0.33
CA VAL A 49 -3.34 10.66 0.01
C VAL A 49 -3.09 10.76 -1.50
N LYS A 50 -3.99 10.21 -2.32
CA LYS A 50 -3.90 10.31 -3.78
C LYS A 50 -4.01 11.76 -4.26
N LEU A 51 -5.02 12.51 -3.80
CA LEU A 51 -5.23 13.90 -4.20
C LEU A 51 -4.04 14.80 -3.83
N VAL A 52 -3.47 14.62 -2.64
CA VAL A 52 -2.27 15.37 -2.19
C VAL A 52 -1.01 14.89 -2.92
N GLY A 53 -0.95 13.61 -3.28
CA GLY A 53 0.14 13.02 -4.07
C GLY A 53 0.17 13.51 -5.52
N ASP A 54 -0.99 13.58 -6.18
CA ASP A 54 -1.15 13.96 -7.59
C ASP A 54 -0.63 15.39 -7.88
N GLY A 55 -0.68 16.30 -6.90
CA GLY A 55 -0.11 17.65 -7.00
C GLY A 55 1.42 17.71 -6.97
N ARG A 56 2.10 16.61 -6.63
CA ARG A 56 3.57 16.51 -6.57
C ARG A 56 4.08 15.63 -7.71
N ALA A 57 4.04 16.15 -8.93
CA ALA A 57 4.79 15.59 -10.03
C ALA A 57 6.29 15.79 -9.76
N PHE A 58 6.93 14.80 -9.13
CA PHE A 58 8.38 14.76 -9.10
C PHE A 58 8.86 14.42 -10.51
N GLU A 59 9.68 15.30 -11.11
CA GLU A 59 10.37 14.96 -12.33
C GLU A 59 11.30 13.77 -12.05
N LEU A 60 10.89 12.59 -12.51
CA LEU A 60 11.76 11.43 -12.51
C LEU A 60 12.90 11.70 -13.51
N PRO A 61 14.17 11.48 -13.13
CA PRO A 61 15.26 11.57 -14.09
C PRO A 61 14.97 10.70 -15.31
N ALA A 62 15.25 11.18 -16.52
CA ALA A 62 14.99 10.43 -17.75
C ALA A 62 15.62 9.01 -17.73
N SER A 63 16.71 8.84 -16.99
CA SER A 63 17.41 7.57 -16.78
C SER A 63 16.71 6.61 -15.81
N ALA A 64 15.84 7.10 -14.91
CA ALA A 64 15.19 6.30 -13.88
C ALA A 64 14.31 5.20 -14.49
N GLY A 65 13.47 5.55 -15.47
CA GLY A 65 12.65 4.59 -16.20
C GLY A 65 13.50 3.56 -16.94
N GLN A 66 14.54 4.01 -17.67
CA GLN A 66 15.43 3.11 -18.41
C GLN A 66 16.15 2.11 -17.47
N ASN A 67 16.63 2.59 -16.33
CA ASN A 67 17.29 1.75 -15.33
C ASN A 67 16.34 0.72 -14.71
N LEU A 68 15.09 1.12 -14.45
CA LEU A 68 14.04 0.22 -13.96
C LEU A 68 13.76 -0.90 -14.99
N TYR A 69 13.52 -0.54 -16.26
CA TYR A 69 13.24 -1.52 -17.31
C TYR A 69 14.42 -2.48 -17.55
N LYS A 70 15.66 -1.98 -17.54
CA LYS A 70 16.86 -2.82 -17.64
C LYS A 70 16.91 -3.86 -16.51
N LYS A 71 16.70 -3.44 -15.26
CA LYS A 71 16.68 -4.34 -14.10
C LYS A 71 15.54 -5.36 -14.18
N LEU A 72 14.34 -4.91 -14.53
CA LEU A 72 13.16 -5.78 -14.64
C LEU A 72 13.35 -6.86 -15.71
N ASN A 73 13.83 -6.47 -16.90
CA ASN A 73 14.11 -7.41 -17.99
C ASN A 73 15.19 -8.42 -17.62
N HIS A 74 16.24 -8.00 -16.91
CA HIS A 74 17.26 -8.91 -16.38
C HIS A 74 16.66 -9.93 -15.39
N HIS A 75 15.82 -9.49 -14.45
CA HIS A 75 15.16 -10.37 -13.50
C HIS A 75 14.20 -11.36 -14.17
N LEU A 76 13.39 -10.90 -15.13
CA LEU A 76 12.43 -11.74 -15.84
C LEU A 76 13.12 -12.78 -16.75
N SER A 77 14.19 -12.39 -17.45
CA SER A 77 14.99 -13.31 -18.27
C SER A 77 15.77 -14.33 -17.44
N GLY A 78 16.30 -13.94 -16.27
CA GLY A 78 16.91 -14.87 -15.31
C GLY A 78 15.91 -15.90 -14.76
N ARG A 79 14.64 -15.52 -14.56
CA ARG A 79 13.56 -16.42 -14.13
C ARG A 79 13.16 -17.41 -15.23
N GLN A 80 13.21 -17.02 -16.50
CA GLN A 80 12.95 -17.90 -17.64
C GLN A 80 14.06 -18.95 -17.84
N ARG A 81 15.32 -18.61 -17.57
CA ARG A 81 16.45 -19.56 -17.66
C ARG A 81 16.44 -20.65 -16.58
N LYS A 82 15.95 -20.36 -15.37
CA LYS A 82 15.81 -21.34 -14.28
C LYS A 82 14.63 -22.31 -14.46
N LYS A 83 13.71 -22.04 -15.39
CA LYS A 83 12.51 -22.85 -15.65
C LYS A 83 12.68 -23.81 -16.84
N ARG A 84 13.80 -23.72 -17.57
CA ARG A 84 14.15 -24.61 -18.70
C ARG A 84 15.19 -25.63 -18.28
#